data_AF-A0A0F9IUF1-F1
#
_entry.id   AF-A0A0F9IUF1-F1
#
_cell.length_a   1.000
_cell.length_b   1.000
_cell.length_c   1.000
_cell.angle_alpha   90.00
_cell.angle_beta   90.00
_cell.angle_gamma   90.00
#
_symmetry.space_group_name_H-M   'P 1'
#
loop_
_entity.id
_entity.type
_entity.pdbx_description
1 polymer ?
#
loop_
_entity_poly.entity_id
_entity_poly.type
_entity_poly.pdbx_seq_one_letter_code
_entity_poly.pdbx_strand_id
1 'polypeptide(L)'
;MPTPVPAPTTAPVLNIVTAERLRHVVEASKTALEGGGLGKPVGVRGVQLWRKIGDPPPAGESDFEFVSEFTRTRMTLDYQMSQGGLTVYYQARWVSTRGETGPWGELVSATVVK
;
A
#
# COMPACT_ATOMS: atom_id res chain seq x y z
N MET A 1 25.52 -23.12 0.22
CA MET A 1 25.47 -21.64 0.19
C MET A 1 24.01 -21.23 0.05
N PRO A 2 23.45 -20.32 0.85
CA PRO A 2 22.07 -19.86 0.65
C PRO A 2 22.01 -19.01 -0.62
N THR A 3 21.17 -19.40 -1.58
CA THR A 3 20.91 -18.67 -2.83
C THR A 3 20.43 -17.25 -2.48
N PRO A 4 20.99 -16.18 -3.09
CA PRO A 4 20.54 -14.83 -2.80
C PRO A 4 19.09 -14.66 -3.27
N VAL A 5 18.21 -14.28 -2.35
CA VAL A 5 16.83 -13.88 -2.66
C VAL A 5 16.93 -12.53 -3.39
N PRO A 6 16.48 -12.43 -4.65
CA PRO A 6 16.53 -11.17 -5.40
C PRO A 6 15.53 -10.16 -4.85
N ALA A 7 15.82 -8.87 -5.06
CA ALA A 7 14.91 -7.78 -4.73
C ALA A 7 13.56 -7.95 -5.46
N PRO A 8 12.45 -7.46 -4.88
CA PRO A 8 11.14 -7.56 -5.53
C PRO A 8 11.18 -6.70 -6.80
N THR A 9 10.98 -7.32 -7.96
CA THR A 9 10.91 -6.62 -9.26
C THR A 9 9.51 -6.13 -9.58
N THR A 10 8.54 -6.42 -8.72
CA THR A 10 7.13 -6.15 -8.86
C THR A 10 6.67 -5.19 -7.77
N ALA A 11 5.52 -4.56 -7.99
CA ALA A 11 4.90 -3.68 -7.02
C ALA A 11 3.57 -4.29 -6.53
N PRO A 12 3.12 -3.97 -5.31
CA PRO A 12 1.82 -4.40 -4.81
C PRO A 12 0.68 -3.69 -5.54
N VAL A 13 -0.41 -4.41 -5.78
CA VAL A 13 -1.70 -3.80 -6.19
C VAL A 13 -2.49 -3.48 -4.92
N LEU A 14 -2.88 -2.22 -4.77
CA LEU A 14 -3.72 -1.78 -3.65
C LEU A 14 -5.19 -1.76 -4.05
N ASN A 15 -6.04 -2.35 -3.23
CA ASN A 15 -7.49 -2.21 -3.28
C ASN A 15 -7.96 -1.52 -2.00
N ILE A 16 -8.73 -0.43 -2.14
CA ILE A 16 -9.20 0.35 -0.98
C ILE A 16 -10.71 0.16 -0.85
N VAL A 17 -11.12 -0.53 0.20
CA VAL A 17 -12.53 -0.73 0.54
C VAL A 17 -12.95 0.37 1.51
N THR A 18 -13.83 1.26 1.05
CA THR A 18 -14.39 2.39 1.82
C THR A 18 -15.84 2.13 2.26
N ALA A 19 -16.20 0.87 2.46
CA ALA A 19 -17.55 0.47 2.85
C ALA A 19 -17.94 0.91 4.27
N GLU A 20 -16.96 1.25 5.11
CA GLU A 20 -17.17 1.68 6.49
C GLU A 20 -16.94 3.19 6.65
N ARG A 21 -17.81 3.84 7.44
CA ARG A 21 -17.71 5.26 7.74
C ARG A 21 -16.38 5.58 8.43
N LEU A 22 -15.66 6.60 7.94
CA LEU A 22 -14.34 7.01 8.44
C LEU A 22 -13.32 5.87 8.53
N ARG A 23 -13.46 4.82 7.71
CA ARG A 23 -12.55 3.68 7.76
C ARG A 23 -12.26 3.19 6.36
N HIS A 24 -10.99 3.04 6.06
CA HIS A 24 -10.54 2.43 4.82
C HIS A 24 -9.87 1.11 5.15
N VAL A 25 -10.27 0.05 4.46
CA VAL A 25 -9.56 -1.22 4.48
C VAL A 25 -8.69 -1.27 3.23
N VAL A 26 -7.38 -1.24 3.44
CA VAL A 26 -6.37 -1.33 2.40
C VAL A 26 -5.99 -2.79 2.24
N GLU A 27 -6.20 -3.34 1.06
CA GLU A 27 -5.84 -4.70 0.70
C GLU A 27 -4.71 -4.67 -0.32
N ALA A 28 -3.57 -5.28 0.04
CA ALA A 28 -2.43 -5.44 -0.85
C ALA A 28 -2.44 -6.85 -1.47
N SER A 29 -2.43 -6.91 -2.80
CA SER A 29 -2.42 -8.15 -3.58
C SER A 29 -1.24 -8.20 -4.53
N LYS A 30 -0.89 -9.42 -4.96
CA LYS A 30 0.11 -9.63 -6.01
C LYS A 30 -0.40 -9.10 -7.34
N THR A 31 0.52 -8.67 -8.19
CA THR A 31 0.19 -8.43 -9.59
C THR A 31 -0.08 -9.75 -10.32
N ALA A 32 -0.82 -9.69 -11.43
CA ALA A 32 -1.06 -10.86 -12.28
C ALA A 32 0.24 -11.50 -12.79
N LEU A 33 1.32 -10.70 -12.93
CA LEU A 33 2.66 -11.16 -13.30
C LEU A 33 3.26 -12.14 -12.28
N GLU A 34 2.79 -12.13 -11.03
CA GLU A 34 3.28 -13.00 -9.95
C GLU A 34 2.33 -14.17 -9.65
N GLY A 35 1.51 -14.54 -10.64
CA GLY A 35 0.51 -15.61 -10.54
C GLY A 35 -0.86 -15.14 -10.07
N GLY A 36 -1.04 -13.84 -9.79
CA GLY A 36 -2.28 -13.27 -9.29
C GLY A 36 -2.67 -13.75 -7.89
N GLY A 37 -3.56 -13.00 -7.24
CA GLY A 37 -4.16 -13.40 -5.97
C GLY A 37 -3.70 -12.62 -4.74
N LEU A 38 -4.46 -12.81 -3.67
CA LEU A 38 -4.26 -12.19 -2.36
C LEU A 38 -2.98 -12.75 -1.70
N GLY A 39 -2.09 -11.88 -1.24
CA GLY A 39 -0.90 -12.25 -0.45
C GLY A 39 0.42 -11.75 -1.01
N LYS A 40 1.53 -12.19 -0.42
CA LYS A 40 2.88 -11.71 -0.72
C LYS A 40 3.67 -12.64 -1.64
N PRO A 41 4.53 -12.09 -2.52
CA PRO A 41 5.45 -12.89 -3.31
C PRO A 41 6.43 -13.66 -2.42
N VAL A 42 6.96 -14.78 -2.92
CA VAL A 42 8.00 -15.53 -2.21
C VAL A 42 9.25 -14.65 -2.11
N GLY A 43 9.79 -14.48 -0.91
CA GLY A 43 10.95 -13.61 -0.66
C GLY A 43 10.62 -12.17 -0.20
N VAL A 44 9.34 -11.82 -0.12
CA VAL A 44 8.87 -10.51 0.39
C VAL A 44 8.55 -10.61 1.88
N ARG A 45 9.19 -9.76 2.69
CA ARG A 45 8.95 -9.60 4.13
C ARG A 45 7.63 -8.92 4.41
N GLY A 46 7.30 -7.87 3.68
CA GLY A 46 6.27 -6.90 4.04
C GLY A 46 5.87 -6.00 2.89
N VAL A 47 4.78 -5.27 3.10
CA VAL A 47 4.39 -4.15 2.25
C VAL A 47 4.46 -2.86 3.07
N GLN A 48 5.15 -1.87 2.54
CA GLN A 48 5.16 -0.53 3.11
C GLN A 48 4.01 0.25 2.50
N LEU A 49 3.10 0.75 3.33
CA LEU A 49 2.04 1.63 2.92
C LEU A 49 2.40 3.08 3.21
N TRP A 50 2.14 3.91 2.21
CA TRP A 50 2.30 5.34 2.25
C TRP A 50 0.98 5.99 1.88
N ARG A 51 0.67 7.13 2.51
CA ARG A 51 -0.56 7.88 2.23
C ARG A 51 -0.32 9.37 2.18
N LYS A 52 -1.17 10.08 1.45
CA LYS A 52 -1.35 11.54 1.51
C LYS A 52 -2.83 11.83 1.64
N ILE A 53 -3.21 12.74 2.52
CA ILE A 53 -4.61 13.09 2.77
C ILE A 53 -4.86 14.53 2.31
N GLY A 54 -5.90 14.72 1.51
CA GLY A 54 -6.30 16.02 1.00
C GLY A 54 -5.57 16.44 -0.27
N ASP A 55 -5.77 17.71 -0.63
CA ASP A 55 -5.21 18.34 -1.81
C ASP A 55 -3.98 19.20 -1.46
N PRO A 56 -3.05 19.43 -2.41
CA PRO A 56 -3.06 18.96 -3.80
C PRO A 56 -2.68 17.47 -3.95
N PRO A 57 -3.00 16.84 -5.11
CA PRO A 57 -2.51 15.51 -5.44
C PRO A 57 -0.99 15.40 -5.23
N PRO A 58 -0.47 14.22 -4.83
CA PRO A 58 0.97 14.02 -4.68
C PRO A 58 1.69 14.24 -6.01
N ALA A 59 2.71 15.10 -6.01
CA ALA A 59 3.53 15.38 -7.19
C ALA A 59 4.73 14.41 -7.27
N GLY A 60 5.12 13.81 -6.14
CA GLY A 60 6.12 12.76 -6.09
C GLY A 60 6.07 11.94 -4.79
N GLU A 61 7.02 11.01 -4.64
CA GLU A 61 7.13 10.13 -3.47
C GLU A 61 7.32 10.89 -2.15
N SER A 62 7.96 12.06 -2.19
CA SER A 62 8.21 12.92 -1.02
C SER A 62 6.93 13.54 -0.44
N ASP A 63 5.83 13.54 -1.18
CA ASP A 63 4.54 14.04 -0.72
C ASP A 63 3.79 13.05 0.18
N PHE A 64 4.21 11.78 0.21
CA PHE A 64 3.54 10.77 0.99
C PHE A 64 4.13 10.65 2.40
N GLU A 65 3.24 10.46 3.36
CA GLU A 65 3.54 10.04 4.73
C GLU A 65 3.67 8.53 4.79
N PHE A 66 4.72 8.02 5.45
CA PHE A 66 4.80 6.61 5.79
C PHE A 66 3.75 6.28 6.85
N VAL A 67 2.85 5.35 6.52
CA VAL A 67 1.77 4.92 7.43
C VAL A 67 2.25 3.78 8.31
N SER A 68 2.59 2.67 7.67
CA SER A 68 3.03 1.47 8.36
C SER A 68 3.56 0.44 7.37
N GLU A 69 4.40 -0.47 7.86
CA GLU A 69 4.76 -1.69 7.17
C GLU A 69 3.88 -2.81 7.72
N PHE A 70 3.02 -3.39 6.88
CA PHE A 70 2.17 -4.49 7.29
C PHE A 70 2.56 -5.78 6.59
N THR A 71 2.44 -6.89 7.33
CA THR A 71 2.79 -8.22 6.82
C THR A 71 1.57 -9.04 6.39
N ARG A 72 0.38 -8.54 6.66
CA ARG A 72 -0.89 -9.16 6.30
C ARG A 72 -1.32 -8.73 4.90
N THR A 73 -2.35 -9.37 4.37
CA THR A 73 -2.96 -8.97 3.10
C THR A 73 -3.77 -7.69 3.23
N ARG A 74 -4.35 -7.44 4.41
CA ARG A 74 -5.22 -6.29 4.67
C ARG A 74 -4.77 -5.50 5.89
N MET A 75 -4.94 -4.19 5.82
CA MET A 75 -4.73 -3.24 6.91
C MET A 75 -5.91 -2.29 6.98
N THR A 76 -6.43 -2.08 8.18
CA THR A 76 -7.51 -1.12 8.43
C THR A 76 -6.91 0.20 8.88
N LEU A 77 -7.39 1.29 8.29
CA LEU A 77 -7.03 2.66 8.64
C LEU A 77 -8.29 3.41 9.07
N ASP A 78 -8.30 3.84 10.31
CA ASP A 78 -9.35 4.69 10.86
C ASP A 78 -9.00 6.17 10.64
N TYR A 79 -9.99 6.96 10.24
CA TYR A 79 -9.90 8.38 9.94
C TYR A 79 -10.67 9.21 10.97
N GLN A 80 -10.23 10.44 11.16
CA GLN A 80 -10.93 11.41 12.01
C GLN A 80 -12.11 12.02 11.26
N MET A 81 -13.14 12.46 12.00
CA MET A 81 -14.29 13.19 11.44
C MET A 81 -13.87 14.43 10.61
N SER A 82 -12.78 15.09 11.02
CA SER A 82 -12.20 16.23 10.31
C SER A 82 -11.63 15.88 8.93
N GLN A 83 -11.30 14.60 8.70
CA GLN A 83 -10.76 14.09 7.45
C GLN A 83 -11.86 13.54 6.53
N GLY A 84 -13.10 13.50 6.99
CA GLY A 84 -14.22 13.08 6.18
C GLY A 84 -14.42 14.00 4.97
N GLY A 85 -14.66 13.43 3.80
CA GLY A 85 -14.80 14.13 2.53
C GLY A 85 -13.47 14.48 1.85
N LEU A 86 -12.32 14.22 2.48
CA LEU A 86 -11.01 14.39 1.84
C LEU A 86 -10.66 13.18 0.98
N THR A 87 -9.94 13.43 -0.11
CA THR A 87 -9.32 12.38 -0.93
C THR A 87 -8.03 11.92 -0.27
N VAL A 88 -7.91 10.60 -0.06
CA VAL A 88 -6.68 9.98 0.41
C VAL A 88 -6.02 9.27 -0.75
N TYR A 89 -4.78 9.61 -1.01
CA TYR A 89 -3.91 8.96 -1.97
C TYR A 89 -3.06 7.93 -1.25
N TYR A 90 -2.98 6.73 -1.80
CA TYR A 90 -2.22 5.61 -1.27
C TYR A 90 -1.22 5.12 -2.30
N GLN A 91 -0.04 4.77 -1.81
CA GLN A 91 0.97 4.10 -2.60
C GLN A 91 1.66 3.07 -1.73
N ALA A 92 2.06 1.95 -2.32
CA ALA A 92 2.74 0.90 -1.57
C ALA A 92 3.87 0.29 -2.37
N ARG A 93 4.80 -0.35 -1.68
CA ARG A 93 5.91 -1.09 -2.27
C ARG A 93 6.23 -2.34 -1.46
N TRP A 94 6.72 -3.38 -2.14
CA TRP A 94 7.19 -4.59 -1.47
C TRP A 94 8.54 -4.35 -0.80
N VAL A 95 8.78 -5.04 0.31
CA VAL A 95 10.06 -5.05 1.01
C VAL A 95 10.54 -6.48 1.15
N SER A 96 11.76 -6.79 0.71
CA SER A 96 12.37 -8.11 0.82
C SER A 96 12.74 -8.46 2.26
N THR A 97 13.04 -9.74 2.53
CA THR A 97 13.57 -10.17 3.84
C THR A 97 14.90 -9.52 4.21
N ARG A 98 15.61 -8.94 3.23
CA ARG A 98 16.86 -8.20 3.43
C ARG A 98 16.64 -6.69 3.63
N GLY A 99 15.40 -6.22 3.54
CA GLY A 99 15.08 -4.78 3.61
C GLY A 99 15.18 -4.06 2.27
N GLU A 100 15.38 -4.77 1.17
CA GLU A 100 15.40 -4.17 -0.17
C GLU A 100 13.98 -3.85 -0.62
N THR A 101 13.76 -2.62 -1.05
CA THR A 101 12.47 -2.12 -1.48
C THR A 101 12.30 -2.33 -2.98
N GLY A 102 11.16 -2.89 -3.37
CA GLY A 102 10.77 -2.99 -4.78
C GLY A 102 10.29 -1.65 -5.36
N PRO A 103 9.89 -1.64 -6.64
CA PRO A 103 9.30 -0.46 -7.26
C PRO A 103 8.00 -0.05 -6.57
N TRP A 104 7.65 1.23 -6.71
CA TRP A 104 6.38 1.78 -6.24
C TRP A 104 5.21 1.19 -7.03
N GLY A 105 4.14 0.87 -6.31
CA GLY A 105 2.87 0.46 -6.87
C GLY A 105 2.10 1.62 -7.47
N GLU A 106 0.99 1.27 -8.11
CA GLU A 106 0.08 2.24 -8.69
C GLU A 106 -0.46 3.19 -7.60
N LEU A 107 -0.65 4.45 -7.97
CA LEU A 107 -1.27 5.45 -7.12
C LEU A 107 -2.77 5.18 -7.05
N VAL A 108 -3.27 4.87 -5.86
CA VAL A 108 -4.70 4.62 -5.65
C VAL A 108 -5.28 5.73 -4.79
N SER A 109 -6.36 6.36 -5.25
CA SER A 109 -7.06 7.38 -4.48
C SER A 109 -8.43 6.87 -3.99
N ALA A 110 -8.82 7.29 -2.79
CA ALA A 110 -10.12 6.98 -2.22
C ALA A 110 -10.59 8.12 -1.31
N THR A 111 -11.86 8.48 -1.41
CA THR A 111 -12.46 9.53 -0.57
C THR A 111 -12.94 8.96 0.75
N VAL A 112 -12.66 9.66 1.86
CA VAL A 112 -13.16 9.28 3.18
C VAL A 112 -14.66 9.56 3.27
N VAL A 113 -15.46 8.51 3.38
CA VAL A 113 -16.91 8.64 3.56
C VAL A 113 -17.25 9.04 4.99
N LYS A 114 -18.11 10.07 5.11
CA LYS A 114 -18.71 10.57 6.35
C LYS A 114 -20.01 9.85 6.69
#